data_AF-A0AAN9GL42-F1
#
_entry.id   AF-A0AAN9GL42-F1
#
_cell.length_a   1.000
_cell.length_b   1.000
_cell.length_c   1.000
_cell.angle_alpha   90.00
_cell.angle_beta   90.00
_cell.angle_gamma   90.00
#
_symmetry.space_group_name_H-M   'P 1'
#
loop_
_entity.id
_entity.type
_entity.pdbx_description
1 polymer ?
#
loop_
_entity_poly.entity_id
_entity_poly.type
_entity_poly.pdbx_seq_one_letter_code
_entity_poly.pdbx_strand_id
1 'polypeptide(L)'
;MLRWIKSYLHNRRARVAVDGLKGKKVLLRHRVPQGGMLSPTLFLVFINDLIETLPNGIHAALYADDLVMWCTEEHATTATCRMQLAIDNLVAWAEDWNVSINREKSSTTLFILSPKQKAGTIKQDGTSLKTEEEVTYLGVTYDKKQTWRPHIQKAEGKTRRKISIMRKLAGTTWGANENILKRVYEGAVRPHLEYGSPAWSTAAKSQLQGLDKVQNQALRVITGAMSSIHTHQDHVGDCWAAAAQRQKRRQDHGAG
;
A
#
# COMPACT_ATOMS: atom_id res chain seq x y z
N MET A 1 -16.33 5.26 32.72
CA MET A 1 -15.64 4.82 31.50
C MET A 1 -14.76 3.58 31.72
N LEU A 2 -13.80 3.58 32.66
CA LEU A 2 -12.90 2.42 32.89
C LEU A 2 -13.60 1.09 33.22
N ARG A 3 -14.72 1.12 33.95
CA ARG A 3 -15.53 -0.08 34.23
C ARG A 3 -16.05 -0.76 32.96
N TRP A 4 -16.42 0.03 31.95
CA TRP A 4 -16.89 -0.49 30.66
C TRP A 4 -15.75 -1.15 29.87
N ILE A 5 -14.58 -0.52 29.83
CA ILE A 5 -13.38 -1.10 29.18
C ILE A 5 -12.97 -2.40 29.88
N LYS A 6 -12.96 -2.41 31.23
CA LYS A 6 -12.69 -3.61 32.00
C LYS A 6 -13.70 -4.71 31.68
N SER A 7 -14.99 -4.39 31.64
CA SER A 7 -16.04 -5.34 31.26
C SER A 7 -15.89 -5.84 29.81
N TYR A 8 -15.41 -4.98 28.90
CA TYR A 8 -15.21 -5.32 27.49
C TYR A 8 -14.05 -6.32 27.30
N LEU A 9 -13.01 -6.21 28.12
CA LEU A 9 -11.82 -7.08 28.06
C LEU A 9 -11.93 -8.33 28.93
N HIS A 10 -12.74 -8.29 29.99
CA HIS A 10 -12.79 -9.36 31.00
C HIS A 10 -13.62 -10.58 30.58
N ASN A 11 -13.15 -11.78 30.96
CA ASN A 11 -13.84 -13.08 30.79
C ASN A 11 -14.38 -13.34 29.37
N ARG A 12 -13.66 -12.89 28.35
CA ARG A 12 -14.05 -13.07 26.94
C ARG A 12 -13.89 -14.53 26.54
N ARG A 13 -14.94 -15.13 25.99
CA ARG A 13 -14.91 -16.50 25.48
C ARG A 13 -15.24 -16.51 23.99
N ALA A 14 -14.41 -17.15 23.19
CA ALA A 14 -14.65 -17.38 21.78
C ALA A 14 -14.97 -18.87 21.53
N ARG A 15 -15.70 -19.15 20.45
CA ARG A 15 -15.88 -20.51 19.94
C ARG A 15 -15.96 -20.45 18.42
N VAL A 16 -15.53 -21.50 17.76
CA VAL A 16 -15.68 -21.65 16.32
C VAL A 16 -17.07 -22.25 16.02
N ALA A 17 -17.73 -21.74 14.99
CA ALA A 17 -18.96 -22.34 14.46
C ALA A 17 -18.78 -22.57 12.96
N VAL A 18 -18.98 -23.81 12.51
CA VAL A 18 -18.92 -24.22 11.09
C VAL A 18 -20.16 -25.06 10.83
N ASP A 19 -20.92 -24.71 9.79
CA ASP A 19 -22.13 -25.43 9.37
C ASP A 19 -23.14 -25.71 10.50
N GLY A 20 -23.33 -24.72 11.39
CA GLY A 20 -24.23 -24.81 12.53
C GLY A 20 -23.68 -25.58 13.74
N LEU A 21 -22.59 -26.35 13.57
CA LEU A 21 -21.90 -27.02 14.67
C LEU A 21 -21.04 -26.04 15.44
N LYS A 22 -21.14 -26.07 16.77
CA LYS A 22 -20.46 -25.16 17.69
C LYS A 22 -19.36 -25.91 18.43
N GLY A 23 -18.12 -25.46 18.28
CA GLY A 23 -16.97 -25.98 19.02
C GLY A 23 -16.95 -25.54 20.49
N LYS A 24 -15.91 -26.01 21.19
CA LYS A 24 -15.66 -25.68 22.61
C LYS A 24 -15.42 -24.17 22.79
N LYS A 25 -15.92 -23.62 23.89
CA LYS A 25 -15.63 -22.24 24.31
C LYS A 25 -14.19 -22.15 24.85
N VAL A 26 -13.38 -21.27 24.27
CA VAL A 26 -12.01 -20.96 24.69
C VAL A 26 -12.00 -19.58 25.35
N LEU A 27 -11.36 -19.46 26.51
CA LEU A 27 -11.18 -18.19 27.20
C LEU A 27 -10.03 -17.42 26.54
N LEU A 28 -10.31 -16.21 26.07
CA LEU A 28 -9.32 -15.27 25.54
C LEU A 28 -8.79 -14.44 26.69
N ARG A 29 -7.59 -14.77 27.18
CA ARG A 29 -6.95 -14.07 28.32
C ARG A 29 -6.21 -12.82 27.89
N HIS A 30 -5.63 -12.85 26.71
CA HIS A 30 -4.78 -11.81 26.15
C HIS A 30 -5.31 -11.53 24.75
N ARG A 31 -5.31 -10.26 24.32
CA ARG A 31 -5.86 -9.70 23.08
C ARG A 31 -7.25 -9.07 23.20
N VAL A 32 -7.39 -7.97 22.47
CA VAL A 32 -8.68 -7.34 22.16
C VAL A 32 -9.46 -8.21 21.16
N PRO A 33 -10.80 -8.24 21.23
CA PRO A 33 -11.59 -9.06 20.31
C PRO A 33 -11.51 -8.53 18.87
N GLN A 34 -11.14 -9.40 17.93
CA GLN A 34 -11.11 -9.07 16.51
C GLN A 34 -12.53 -8.76 16.01
N GLY A 35 -12.69 -7.64 15.29
CA GLY A 35 -14.00 -7.13 14.84
C GLY A 35 -14.78 -6.33 15.89
N GLY A 36 -14.21 -6.12 17.07
CA GLY A 36 -14.79 -5.24 18.08
C GLY A 36 -14.50 -3.76 17.78
N MET A 37 -15.51 -2.89 17.88
CA MET A 37 -15.40 -1.46 17.53
C MET A 37 -14.33 -0.71 18.34
N LEU A 38 -14.15 -1.07 19.62
CA LEU A 38 -13.16 -0.44 20.50
C LEU A 38 -11.76 -1.06 20.39
N SER A 39 -11.65 -2.22 19.77
CA SER A 39 -10.40 -3.00 19.74
C SER A 39 -9.24 -2.26 19.06
N PRO A 40 -9.42 -1.60 17.90
CA PRO A 40 -8.34 -0.83 17.27
C PRO A 40 -7.88 0.34 18.13
N THR A 41 -8.80 1.09 18.74
CA THR A 41 -8.46 2.22 19.61
C THR A 41 -7.70 1.78 20.85
N LEU A 42 -8.14 0.70 21.50
CA LEU A 42 -7.43 0.16 22.67
C LEU A 42 -6.04 -0.34 22.32
N PHE A 43 -5.87 -0.93 21.13
CA PHE A 43 -4.55 -1.33 20.65
C PHE A 43 -3.63 -0.12 20.39
N LEU A 44 -4.16 0.96 19.79
CA LEU A 44 -3.38 2.19 19.60
C LEU A 44 -2.94 2.82 20.91
N VAL A 45 -3.80 2.86 21.94
CA VAL A 45 -3.42 3.35 23.28
C VAL A 45 -2.35 2.45 23.90
N PHE A 46 -2.45 1.14 23.70
CA PHE A 46 -1.49 0.17 24.24
C PHE A 46 -0.08 0.30 23.65
N ILE A 47 0.06 0.64 22.36
CA ILE A 47 1.36 0.72 21.68
C ILE A 47 1.97 2.14 21.70
N ASN A 48 1.24 3.14 22.20
CA ASN A 48 1.62 4.54 22.02
C ASN A 48 2.88 4.94 22.80
N ASP A 49 3.13 4.30 23.93
CA ASP A 49 4.31 4.54 24.78
C ASP A 49 5.61 3.99 24.17
N LEU A 50 5.51 3.07 23.20
CA LEU A 50 6.66 2.54 22.46
C LEU A 50 7.55 3.67 21.91
N ILE A 51 6.93 4.72 21.36
CA ILE A 51 7.63 5.84 20.73
C ILE A 51 8.51 6.59 21.74
N GLU A 52 8.14 6.61 23.02
CA GLU A 52 8.89 7.27 24.09
C GLU A 52 10.19 6.52 24.43
N THR A 53 10.30 5.24 24.07
CA THR A 53 11.51 4.43 24.30
C THR A 53 12.58 4.61 23.23
N LEU A 54 12.23 5.27 22.11
CA LEU A 54 13.15 5.42 20.99
C LEU A 54 14.23 6.48 21.26
N PRO A 55 15.49 6.22 20.87
CA PRO A 55 16.57 7.19 21.02
C PRO A 55 16.33 8.48 20.23
N ASN A 56 16.89 9.59 20.71
CA ASN A 56 16.88 10.86 20.00
C ASN A 56 17.48 10.72 18.59
N GLY A 57 16.80 11.31 17.59
CA GLY A 57 17.21 11.25 16.18
C GLY A 57 16.69 10.02 15.42
N ILE A 58 16.00 9.10 16.10
CA ILE A 58 15.19 8.07 15.47
C ILE A 58 13.77 8.59 15.30
N HIS A 59 13.24 8.46 14.10
CA HIS A 59 11.84 8.69 13.81
C HIS A 59 11.14 7.34 13.64
N ALA A 60 9.85 7.30 13.98
CA ALA A 60 9.05 6.11 13.81
C ALA A 60 7.62 6.45 13.39
N ALA A 61 6.99 5.49 12.71
CA ALA A 61 5.59 5.54 12.36
C ALA A 61 4.93 4.20 12.67
N LEU A 62 3.80 4.28 13.36
CA LEU A 62 2.98 3.14 13.75
C LEU A 62 1.69 3.15 12.92
N TYR A 63 1.39 2.02 12.29
CA TYR A 63 0.14 1.80 11.58
C TYR A 63 -0.40 0.41 11.93
N ALA A 64 -1.39 0.34 12.82
CA ALA A 64 -1.79 -0.92 13.44
C ALA A 64 -0.54 -1.65 13.98
N ASP A 65 -0.33 -2.91 13.62
CA ASP A 65 0.82 -3.71 14.02
C ASP A 65 2.11 -3.43 13.22
N ASP A 66 2.04 -2.63 12.15
CA ASP A 66 3.22 -2.27 11.37
C ASP A 66 3.96 -1.09 12.01
N LEU A 67 5.21 -1.32 12.42
CA LEU A 67 6.16 -0.31 12.87
C LEU A 67 7.24 -0.11 11.81
N VAL A 68 7.51 1.14 11.46
CA VAL A 68 8.71 1.52 10.70
C VAL A 68 9.52 2.54 11.50
N MET A 69 10.84 2.35 11.52
CA MET A 69 11.80 3.26 12.14
C MET A 69 12.81 3.73 11.10
N TRP A 70 13.19 5.00 11.14
CA TRP A 70 14.20 5.55 10.25
C TRP A 70 15.03 6.64 10.92
N CYS A 71 16.24 6.84 10.41
CA CYS A 71 17.11 7.96 10.77
C CYS A 71 17.87 8.43 9.53
N THR A 72 18.48 9.61 9.61
CA THR A 72 19.30 10.18 8.53
C THR A 72 20.62 10.61 9.12
N GLU A 73 21.71 10.06 8.57
CA GLU A 73 23.07 10.32 9.00
C GLU A 73 23.99 10.51 7.79
N GLU A 74 25.11 11.18 7.99
CA GLU A 74 26.14 11.35 6.95
C GLU A 74 26.89 10.04 6.63
N HIS A 75 27.03 9.18 7.64
CA HIS A 75 27.75 7.91 7.55
C HIS A 75 26.84 6.73 7.84
N ALA A 76 26.84 5.74 6.95
CA ALA A 76 26.08 4.50 7.11
C ALA A 76 26.40 3.74 8.41
N THR A 77 27.63 3.84 8.92
CA THR A 77 28.05 3.25 10.20
C THR A 77 27.34 3.91 11.38
N THR A 78 27.25 5.25 11.39
CA THR A 78 26.51 6.01 12.42
C THR A 78 25.03 5.65 12.39
N ALA A 79 24.42 5.58 11.20
CA ALA A 79 23.02 5.17 11.04
C ALA A 79 22.78 3.75 11.56
N THR A 80 23.70 2.82 11.26
CA THR A 80 23.63 1.44 11.74
C THR A 80 23.68 1.39 13.27
N CYS A 81 24.60 2.15 13.89
CA CYS A 81 24.74 2.19 15.35
C CYS A 81 23.47 2.74 16.03
N ARG A 82 22.93 3.85 15.52
CA ARG A 82 21.69 4.45 16.05
C ARG A 82 20.49 3.52 15.87
N MET A 83 20.37 2.88 14.71
CA MET A 83 19.29 1.92 14.46
C MET A 83 19.42 0.67 15.33
N GLN A 84 20.64 0.19 15.59
CA GLN A 84 20.86 -0.93 16.50
C GLN A 84 20.37 -0.59 17.92
N LEU A 85 20.75 0.59 18.43
CA LEU A 85 20.26 1.05 19.74
C LEU A 85 18.73 1.15 19.79
N ALA A 86 18.10 1.63 18.71
CA ALA A 86 16.64 1.70 18.61
C ALA A 86 15.98 0.32 18.66
N ILE A 87 16.57 -0.68 17.99
CA ILE A 87 16.08 -2.05 18.00
C ILE A 87 16.28 -2.69 19.37
N ASP A 88 17.41 -2.44 20.03
CA ASP A 88 17.68 -2.98 21.37
C ASP A 88 16.63 -2.43 22.38
N ASN A 89 16.29 -1.14 22.30
CA ASN A 89 15.22 -0.54 23.11
C ASN A 89 13.83 -1.12 22.77
N LEU A 90 13.55 -1.31 21.47
CA LEU A 90 12.30 -1.92 21.00
C LEU A 90 12.14 -3.35 21.51
N VAL A 91 13.21 -4.14 21.52
CA VAL A 91 13.22 -5.51 22.06
C VAL A 91 12.93 -5.49 23.55
N ALA A 92 13.63 -4.63 24.32
CA ALA A 92 13.39 -4.51 25.76
C ALA A 92 11.93 -4.10 26.07
N TRP A 93 11.39 -3.12 25.34
CA TRP A 93 9.98 -2.73 25.47
C TRP A 93 9.05 -3.90 25.13
N ALA A 94 9.35 -4.65 24.07
CA ALA A 94 8.53 -5.79 23.67
C ALA A 94 8.52 -6.90 24.73
N GLU A 95 9.64 -7.12 25.43
CA GLU A 95 9.71 -8.04 26.58
C GLU A 95 8.85 -7.55 27.75
N ASP A 96 8.96 -6.27 28.13
CA ASP A 96 8.20 -5.66 29.23
C ASP A 96 6.68 -5.71 28.98
N TRP A 97 6.26 -5.45 27.74
CA TRP A 97 4.86 -5.43 27.34
C TRP A 97 4.32 -6.79 26.86
N ASN A 98 5.16 -7.84 26.87
CA ASN A 98 4.85 -9.19 26.40
C ASN A 98 4.30 -9.20 24.96
N VAL A 99 4.95 -8.44 24.09
CA VAL A 99 4.67 -8.31 22.65
C VAL A 99 5.69 -9.11 21.86
N SER A 100 5.23 -9.92 20.91
CA SER A 100 6.12 -10.68 20.03
C SER A 100 6.41 -9.92 18.74
N ILE A 101 7.68 -9.59 18.48
CA ILE A 101 8.12 -8.99 17.21
C ILE A 101 8.29 -10.10 16.16
N ASN A 102 7.66 -9.94 14.99
CA ASN A 102 7.78 -10.92 13.91
C ASN A 102 9.08 -10.74 13.13
N ARG A 103 10.12 -11.46 13.54
CA ARG A 103 11.46 -11.40 12.93
C ARG A 103 11.48 -11.76 11.43
N GLU A 104 10.63 -12.68 10.99
CA GLU A 104 10.58 -13.09 9.57
C GLU A 104 10.05 -11.97 8.66
N LYS A 105 9.19 -11.10 9.22
CA LYS A 105 8.67 -9.91 8.53
C LYS A 105 9.55 -8.68 8.73
N SER A 106 10.42 -8.67 9.74
CA SER A 106 11.34 -7.56 10.00
C SER A 106 12.48 -7.57 8.98
N SER A 107 12.66 -6.44 8.29
CA SER A 107 13.78 -6.22 7.39
C SER A 107 14.38 -4.83 7.57
N THR A 108 15.58 -4.64 7.04
CA THR A 108 16.28 -3.36 7.06
C THR A 108 16.67 -2.97 5.64
N THR A 109 16.63 -1.67 5.35
CA THR A 109 17.01 -1.13 4.05
C THR A 109 17.83 0.14 4.26
N LEU A 110 19.02 0.18 3.68
CA LEU A 110 19.84 1.39 3.63
C LEU A 110 19.53 2.15 2.32
N PHE A 111 18.98 3.36 2.44
CA PHE A 111 18.79 4.25 1.30
C PHE A 111 20.05 5.09 1.09
N ILE A 112 20.79 4.84 0.00
CA ILE A 112 22.01 5.59 -0.32
C ILE A 112 22.28 5.64 -1.82
N LEU A 113 22.76 6.79 -2.29
CA LEU A 113 23.18 6.99 -3.68
C LEU A 113 24.63 6.57 -3.92
N SER A 114 25.49 6.71 -2.90
CA SER A 114 26.91 6.40 -3.01
C SER A 114 27.16 4.89 -2.91
N PRO A 115 27.85 4.27 -3.89
CA PRO A 115 28.20 2.84 -3.83
C PRO A 115 29.33 2.54 -2.82
N LYS A 116 30.03 3.56 -2.33
CA LYS A 116 31.18 3.40 -1.42
C LYS A 116 30.76 3.13 0.03
N GLN A 117 29.58 3.60 0.43
CA GLN A 117 29.07 3.41 1.78
C GLN A 117 28.29 2.09 1.86
N LYS A 118 28.54 1.33 2.92
CA LYS A 118 27.82 0.09 3.23
C LYS A 118 27.28 0.20 4.66
N ALA A 119 26.04 -0.23 4.86
CA ALA A 119 25.51 -0.41 6.21
C ALA A 119 26.21 -1.60 6.87
N GLY A 120 26.33 -1.52 8.20
CA GLY A 120 26.64 -2.70 8.98
C GLY A 120 25.42 -3.61 9.11
N THR A 121 25.64 -4.81 9.66
CA THR A 121 24.56 -5.75 9.95
C THR A 121 23.86 -5.36 11.24
N ILE A 122 22.55 -5.19 11.15
CA ILE A 122 21.69 -4.95 12.31
C ILE A 122 21.21 -6.30 12.87
N LYS A 123 21.21 -6.45 14.19
CA LYS A 123 20.81 -7.68 14.88
C LYS A 123 19.56 -7.44 15.74
N GLN A 124 18.72 -8.46 15.81
CA GLN A 124 17.61 -8.57 16.74
C GLN A 124 17.79 -9.87 17.53
N ASP A 125 17.93 -9.78 18.86
CA ASP A 125 18.21 -10.90 19.77
C ASP A 125 19.40 -11.76 19.33
N GLY A 126 20.49 -11.10 18.95
CA GLY A 126 21.71 -11.75 18.44
C GLY A 126 21.63 -12.29 17.01
N THR A 127 20.45 -12.29 16.38
CA THR A 127 20.25 -12.77 15.00
C THR A 127 20.27 -11.60 14.02
N SER A 128 21.02 -11.71 12.92
CA SER A 128 21.05 -10.68 11.88
C SER A 128 19.69 -10.52 11.19
N LEU A 129 19.20 -9.28 11.10
CA LEU A 129 18.01 -8.97 10.31
C LEU A 129 18.32 -9.07 8.81
N LYS A 130 17.29 -9.41 8.04
CA LYS A 130 17.39 -9.46 6.58
C LYS A 130 17.57 -8.04 6.04
N THR A 131 18.55 -7.86 5.18
CA THR A 131 18.70 -6.64 4.39
C THR A 131 17.96 -6.79 3.07
N GLU A 132 17.04 -5.87 2.78
CA GLU A 132 16.27 -5.85 1.53
C GLU A 132 16.61 -4.61 0.71
N GLU A 133 16.78 -4.78 -0.60
CA GLU A 133 16.98 -3.65 -1.53
C GLU A 133 15.66 -3.02 -1.97
N GLU A 134 14.56 -3.76 -1.82
CA GLU A 134 13.19 -3.30 -2.05
C GLU A 134 12.34 -3.62 -0.83
N VAL A 135 11.78 -2.61 -0.18
CA VAL A 135 10.88 -2.77 0.97
C VAL A 135 9.50 -2.24 0.61
N THR A 136 8.44 -2.92 1.07
CA THR A 136 7.07 -2.44 0.89
C THR A 136 6.46 -2.06 2.22
N TYR A 137 6.07 -0.79 2.36
CA TYR A 137 5.41 -0.26 3.55
C TYR A 137 4.08 0.36 3.14
N LEU A 138 2.98 -0.06 3.78
CA LEU A 138 1.62 0.38 3.48
C LEU A 138 1.31 0.39 1.98
N GLY A 139 1.68 -0.69 1.26
CA GLY A 139 1.42 -0.83 -0.17
C GLY A 139 2.30 0.02 -1.11
N VAL A 140 3.19 0.86 -0.58
CA VAL A 140 4.19 1.61 -1.35
C VAL A 140 5.52 0.86 -1.31
N THR A 141 6.16 0.66 -2.47
CA THR A 141 7.45 -0.03 -2.56
C THR A 141 8.57 1.00 -2.71
N TYR A 142 9.56 0.92 -1.84
CA TYR A 142 10.76 1.75 -1.86
C TYR A 142 11.91 0.90 -2.37
N ASP A 143 12.66 1.40 -3.34
CA ASP A 143 13.94 0.84 -3.74
C ASP A 143 15.10 1.57 -3.07
N LYS A 144 16.24 0.89 -2.94
CA LYS A 144 17.49 1.41 -2.35
C LYS A 144 17.89 2.82 -2.84
N LYS A 145 17.61 3.13 -4.11
CA LYS A 145 17.96 4.40 -4.75
C LYS A 145 16.79 5.40 -4.81
N GLN A 146 15.64 5.04 -4.23
CA GLN A 146 14.40 5.82 -4.23
C GLN A 146 13.99 6.28 -5.64
N THR A 147 14.21 5.43 -6.64
CA THR A 147 13.82 5.70 -8.03
C THR A 147 12.34 5.51 -8.28
N TRP A 148 11.64 4.83 -7.36
CA TRP A 148 10.23 4.44 -7.45
C TRP A 148 9.91 3.46 -8.59
N ARG A 149 10.92 3.01 -9.34
CA ARG A 149 10.76 2.15 -10.50
C ARG A 149 10.03 0.84 -10.16
N PRO A 150 10.41 0.09 -9.11
CA PRO A 150 9.70 -1.15 -8.77
C PRO A 150 8.24 -0.91 -8.39
N HIS A 151 7.95 0.20 -7.71
CA HIS A 151 6.58 0.58 -7.37
C HIS A 151 5.75 0.88 -8.60
N ILE A 152 6.24 1.75 -9.49
CA ILE A 152 5.58 2.13 -10.73
C ILE A 152 5.32 0.90 -11.60
N GLN A 153 6.30 0.00 -11.74
CA GLN A 153 6.13 -1.24 -12.50
C GLN A 153 5.06 -2.17 -11.89
N LYS A 154 5.02 -2.30 -10.56
CA LYS A 154 3.96 -3.07 -9.87
C LYS A 154 2.59 -2.43 -10.09
N ALA A 155 2.48 -1.11 -10.01
CA ALA A 155 1.24 -0.36 -10.25
C ALA A 155 0.78 -0.51 -11.71
N GLU A 156 1.67 -0.39 -12.69
CA GLU A 156 1.39 -0.65 -14.11
C GLU A 156 0.87 -2.07 -14.32
N GLY A 157 1.56 -3.08 -13.77
CA GLY A 157 1.18 -4.49 -13.92
C GLY A 157 -0.21 -4.78 -13.36
N LYS A 158 -0.51 -4.29 -12.15
CA LYS A 158 -1.85 -4.41 -11.54
C LYS A 158 -2.91 -3.71 -12.38
N THR A 159 -2.62 -2.52 -12.88
CA THR A 159 -3.55 -1.71 -13.67
C THR A 159 -3.82 -2.35 -15.03
N ARG A 160 -2.80 -2.85 -15.73
CA ARG A 160 -2.96 -3.57 -17.02
C ARG A 160 -3.89 -4.78 -16.89
N ARG A 161 -3.78 -5.55 -15.80
CA ARG A 161 -4.68 -6.68 -15.53
C ARG A 161 -6.13 -6.22 -15.41
N LYS A 162 -6.38 -5.12 -14.70
CA LYS A 162 -7.73 -4.54 -14.56
C LYS A 162 -8.26 -3.97 -15.87
N ILE A 163 -7.42 -3.30 -16.65
CA ILE A 163 -7.79 -2.84 -18.00
C ILE A 163 -8.15 -4.03 -18.90
N SER A 164 -7.44 -5.15 -18.80
CA SER A 164 -7.77 -6.37 -19.55
C SER A 164 -9.17 -6.90 -19.19
N ILE A 165 -9.55 -6.88 -17.91
CA ILE A 165 -10.91 -7.22 -17.46
C ILE A 165 -11.92 -6.21 -18.00
N MET A 166 -11.64 -4.90 -17.86
CA MET A 166 -12.49 -3.84 -18.38
C MET A 166 -12.71 -3.96 -19.90
N ARG A 167 -11.69 -4.37 -20.65
CA ARG A 167 -11.78 -4.61 -22.10
C ARG A 167 -12.78 -5.71 -22.45
N LYS A 168 -12.92 -6.74 -21.61
CA LYS A 168 -13.94 -7.78 -21.81
C LYS A 168 -15.37 -7.24 -21.65
N LEU A 169 -15.54 -6.17 -20.85
CA LEU A 169 -16.82 -5.48 -20.68
C LEU A 169 -17.11 -4.48 -21.81
N ALA A 170 -16.09 -4.09 -22.57
CA ALA A 170 -16.18 -3.10 -23.65
C ALA A 170 -16.48 -3.72 -25.03
N GLY A 171 -17.23 -4.83 -25.07
CA GLY A 171 -17.60 -5.50 -26.32
C GLY A 171 -18.33 -4.57 -27.30
N THR A 172 -18.11 -4.72 -28.60
CA THR A 172 -18.67 -3.80 -29.61
C THR A 172 -20.16 -4.02 -29.89
N THR A 173 -20.69 -5.22 -29.64
CA THR A 173 -22.09 -5.61 -29.89
C THR A 173 -22.96 -5.67 -28.63
N TRP A 174 -22.38 -5.97 -27.47
CA TRP A 174 -23.07 -6.11 -26.17
C TRP A 174 -22.40 -5.34 -25.03
N GLY A 175 -21.33 -4.58 -25.31
CA GLY A 175 -20.52 -3.96 -24.27
C GLY A 175 -21.18 -2.78 -23.57
N ALA A 176 -20.60 -2.45 -22.42
CA ALA A 176 -21.02 -1.32 -21.61
C ALA A 176 -20.79 0.01 -22.34
N ASN A 177 -21.73 0.94 -22.19
CA ASN A 177 -21.59 2.31 -22.69
C ASN A 177 -20.38 2.99 -22.03
N GLU A 178 -19.75 3.92 -22.76
CA GLU A 178 -18.63 4.77 -22.33
C GLU A 178 -18.76 5.28 -20.89
N ASN A 179 -19.94 5.77 -20.49
CA ASN A 179 -20.18 6.27 -19.13
C ASN A 179 -20.00 5.21 -18.04
N ILE A 180 -20.40 3.96 -18.34
CA ILE A 180 -20.23 2.83 -17.41
C ILE A 180 -18.75 2.45 -17.34
N LEU A 181 -18.08 2.38 -18.49
CA LEU A 181 -16.64 2.09 -18.55
C LEU A 181 -15.82 3.17 -17.82
N LYS A 182 -16.22 4.44 -17.91
CA LYS A 182 -15.63 5.55 -17.15
C LYS A 182 -15.75 5.32 -15.65
N ARG A 183 -16.94 5.00 -15.16
CA ARG A 183 -17.18 4.71 -13.73
C ARG A 183 -16.37 3.51 -13.25
N VAL A 184 -16.26 2.47 -14.06
CA VAL A 184 -15.42 1.30 -13.76
C VAL A 184 -13.95 1.71 -13.68
N TYR A 185 -13.48 2.55 -14.60
CA TYR A 185 -12.11 3.08 -14.56
C TYR A 185 -11.86 3.91 -13.30
N GLU A 186 -12.71 4.89 -13.01
CA GLU A 186 -12.58 5.78 -11.84
C GLU A 186 -12.67 5.02 -10.52
N GLY A 187 -13.55 4.01 -10.42
CA GLY A 187 -13.76 3.25 -9.19
C GLY A 187 -12.79 2.08 -8.97
N ALA A 188 -12.34 1.42 -10.04
CA ALA A 188 -11.59 0.16 -9.91
C ALA A 188 -10.14 0.23 -10.42
N VAL A 189 -9.85 1.12 -11.37
CA VAL A 189 -8.55 1.19 -12.07
C VAL A 189 -7.73 2.36 -11.53
N ARG A 190 -8.25 3.58 -11.62
CA ARG A 190 -7.59 4.83 -11.22
C ARG A 190 -7.04 4.80 -9.78
N PRO A 191 -7.75 4.27 -8.76
CA PRO A 191 -7.24 4.26 -7.40
C PRO A 191 -5.96 3.43 -7.24
N HIS A 192 -5.74 2.42 -8.09
CA HIS A 192 -4.53 1.59 -8.02
C HIS A 192 -3.33 2.25 -8.71
N LEU A 193 -3.60 3.16 -9.65
CA LEU A 193 -2.58 3.90 -10.37
C LEU A 193 -2.14 5.13 -9.56
N GLU A 194 -3.06 5.76 -8.84
CA GLU A 194 -2.80 6.96 -8.02
C GLU A 194 -2.43 6.66 -6.56
N TYR A 195 -2.52 5.41 -6.12
CA TYR A 195 -2.17 5.04 -4.74
C TYR A 195 -0.72 5.42 -4.43
N GLY A 196 -0.51 6.14 -3.33
CA GLY A 196 0.82 6.59 -2.92
C GLY A 196 1.42 7.71 -3.79
N SER A 197 0.62 8.39 -4.63
CA SER A 197 1.12 9.43 -5.53
C SER A 197 1.95 10.55 -4.91
N PRO A 198 1.70 11.01 -3.66
CA PRO A 198 2.58 11.99 -3.03
C PRO A 198 4.02 11.49 -2.81
N ALA A 199 4.22 10.17 -2.70
CA ALA A 199 5.54 9.60 -2.52
C ALA A 199 6.29 9.51 -3.86
N TRP A 200 5.68 8.88 -4.87
CA TRP A 200 6.34 8.63 -6.15
C TRP A 200 6.24 9.77 -7.17
N SER A 201 5.54 10.87 -6.88
CA SER A 201 5.54 12.07 -7.74
C SER A 201 6.93 12.68 -7.93
N THR A 202 7.88 12.33 -7.06
CA THR A 202 9.30 12.71 -7.15
C THR A 202 10.10 11.86 -8.15
N ALA A 203 9.50 10.80 -8.72
CA ALA A 203 10.16 9.94 -9.68
C ALA A 203 10.56 10.68 -10.96
N ALA A 204 11.58 10.16 -11.66
CA ALA A 204 11.98 10.71 -12.94
C ALA A 204 10.82 10.66 -13.95
N LYS A 205 10.67 11.72 -14.77
CA LYS A 205 9.63 11.81 -15.80
C LYS A 205 9.58 10.59 -16.72
N SER A 206 10.73 10.00 -17.03
CA SER A 206 10.84 8.78 -17.83
C SER A 206 10.15 7.56 -17.20
N GLN A 207 10.12 7.47 -15.87
CA GLN A 207 9.38 6.43 -15.15
C GLN A 207 7.87 6.73 -15.17
N LEU A 208 7.49 8.00 -14.95
CA LEU A 208 6.08 8.43 -14.93
C LEU A 208 5.39 8.23 -16.29
N GLN A 209 6.11 8.38 -17.40
CA GLN A 209 5.59 8.09 -18.75
C GLN A 209 5.02 6.68 -18.90
N GLY A 210 5.48 5.72 -18.10
CA GLY A 210 4.93 4.37 -18.06
C GLY A 210 3.47 4.35 -17.57
N LEU A 211 3.17 5.13 -16.53
CA LEU A 211 1.82 5.30 -16.01
C LEU A 211 0.90 5.99 -17.01
N ASP A 212 1.37 7.05 -17.67
CA ASP A 212 0.61 7.77 -18.70
C ASP A 212 0.23 6.83 -19.86
N LYS A 213 1.15 5.96 -20.28
CA LYS A 213 0.87 4.94 -21.30
C LYS A 213 -0.25 3.99 -20.87
N VAL A 214 -0.24 3.54 -19.62
CA VAL A 214 -1.28 2.63 -19.10
C VAL A 214 -2.63 3.35 -18.98
N GLN A 215 -2.64 4.61 -18.54
CA GLN A 215 -3.84 5.44 -18.50
C GLN A 215 -4.41 5.65 -19.91
N ASN A 216 -3.56 5.96 -20.89
CA ASN A 216 -3.97 6.11 -22.29
C ASN A 216 -4.54 4.81 -22.86
N GLN A 217 -4.02 3.65 -22.47
CA GLN A 217 -4.62 2.36 -22.83
C GLN A 217 -6.04 2.19 -22.27
N ALA A 218 -6.30 2.65 -21.04
CA ALA A 218 -7.63 2.62 -20.46
C ALA A 218 -8.59 3.57 -21.19
N LEU A 219 -8.16 4.81 -21.48
CA LEU A 219 -8.96 5.79 -22.21
C LEU A 219 -9.36 5.31 -23.60
N ARG A 220 -8.47 4.59 -24.30
CA ARG A 220 -8.79 3.98 -25.61
C ARG A 220 -9.84 2.89 -25.50
N VAL A 221 -9.85 2.11 -24.42
CA VAL A 221 -10.89 1.10 -24.17
C VAL A 221 -12.23 1.77 -23.87
N ILE A 222 -12.24 2.85 -23.11
CA ILE A 222 -13.46 3.61 -22.78
C ILE A 222 -14.07 4.24 -24.04
N THR A 223 -13.24 4.96 -24.81
CA THR A 223 -13.68 5.75 -25.97
C THR A 223 -13.81 4.95 -27.27
N GLY A 224 -13.26 3.73 -27.33
CA GLY A 224 -13.14 2.95 -28.56
C GLY A 224 -12.14 3.54 -29.58
N ALA A 225 -11.28 4.49 -29.18
CA ALA A 225 -10.33 5.15 -30.06
C ALA A 225 -9.22 4.21 -30.57
N MET A 226 -8.81 4.41 -31.83
CA MET A 226 -7.73 3.64 -32.44
C MET A 226 -6.37 3.91 -31.78
N SER A 227 -5.49 2.89 -31.83
CA SER A 227 -4.16 2.94 -31.19
C SER A 227 -3.21 4.01 -31.77
N SER A 228 -3.52 4.55 -32.95
CA SER A 228 -2.74 5.57 -33.66
C SER A 228 -2.98 7.00 -33.16
N ILE A 229 -3.99 7.24 -32.31
CA ILE A 229 -4.34 8.58 -31.83
C ILE A 229 -3.57 8.88 -30.52
N HIS A 230 -2.87 10.02 -30.50
CA HIS A 230 -2.26 10.56 -29.29
C HIS A 230 -3.36 11.11 -28.38
N THR A 231 -3.59 10.45 -27.25
CA THR A 231 -4.48 10.96 -26.20
C THR A 231 -3.63 11.81 -25.25
N HIS A 232 -3.73 13.14 -25.37
CA HIS A 232 -3.10 14.08 -24.43
C HIS A 232 -3.91 14.18 -23.13
N GLN A 233 -3.19 14.28 -22.02
CA GLN A 233 -3.69 14.25 -20.64
C GLN A 233 -4.59 15.44 -20.29
N ASP A 234 -4.41 16.58 -20.98
CA ASP A 234 -5.14 17.84 -20.70
C ASP A 234 -6.56 17.90 -21.29
N HIS A 235 -6.94 16.90 -22.10
CA HIS A 235 -8.20 16.87 -22.83
C HIS A 235 -9.08 15.67 -22.45
N VAL A 236 -9.09 15.28 -21.17
CA VAL A 236 -10.16 14.41 -20.64
C VAL A 236 -11.53 15.13 -20.67
N GLY A 237 -11.63 16.39 -21.14
CA GLY A 237 -12.87 17.01 -21.57
C GLY A 237 -13.10 16.90 -23.09
N ASP A 238 -12.12 17.30 -23.91
CA ASP A 238 -12.33 17.46 -25.36
C ASP A 238 -12.26 16.14 -26.16
N CYS A 239 -11.56 15.12 -25.66
CA CYS A 239 -11.64 13.78 -26.25
C CYS A 239 -13.05 13.17 -26.16
N TRP A 240 -13.86 13.57 -25.17
CA TRP A 240 -15.24 13.12 -25.01
C TRP A 240 -16.17 13.80 -26.03
N ALA A 241 -15.93 15.08 -26.33
CA ALA A 241 -16.68 15.82 -27.34
C ALA A 241 -16.47 15.24 -28.75
N ALA A 242 -15.24 14.87 -29.08
CA ALA A 242 -14.90 14.28 -30.39
C ALA A 242 -15.42 12.83 -30.56
N ALA A 243 -15.50 12.05 -29.47
CA ALA A 243 -16.07 10.70 -29.49
C ALA A 243 -17.61 10.73 -29.60
N ALA A 244 -18.28 11.60 -28.84
CA ALA A 244 -19.74 11.78 -28.87
C ALA A 244 -20.27 12.22 -30.25
N GLN A 245 -19.54 13.09 -30.96
CA GLN A 245 -19.91 13.54 -32.31
C GLN A 245 -19.81 12.43 -33.38
N ARG A 246 -18.95 11.43 -33.19
CA ARG A 246 -18.82 10.30 -34.14
C ARG A 246 -19.80 9.16 -33.88
N GLN A 247 -20.21 8.95 -32.63
CA GLN A 247 -21.25 7.96 -32.30
C GLN A 247 -22.62 8.39 -32.84
N LYS A 248 -22.90 9.71 -32.83
CA LYS A 248 -24.08 10.30 -33.48
C LYS A 248 -24.08 10.10 -35.00
N ARG A 249 -22.96 10.39 -35.68
CA ARG A 249 -22.80 10.15 -37.14
C ARG A 249 -22.90 8.67 -37.56
N ARG A 250 -22.59 7.73 -36.66
CA ARG A 250 -22.70 6.28 -36.95
C ARG A 250 -24.11 5.72 -36.71
N GLN A 251 -24.90 6.32 -35.82
CA GLN A 251 -26.33 5.99 -35.69
C GLN A 251 -27.13 6.53 -36.88
N ASP A 252 -26.75 7.68 -37.42
CA ASP A 252 -27.41 8.30 -38.58
C ASP A 252 -27.11 7.61 -39.93
N HIS A 253 -26.05 6.78 -40.02
CA HIS A 253 -25.66 6.06 -41.24
C HIS A 253 -26.05 4.57 -41.22
N GLY A 254 -26.71 4.09 -40.16
CA GLY A 254 -27.21 2.72 -40.02
C GLY A 254 -28.73 2.58 -40.14
N ALA A 255 -29.44 3.64 -40.53
CA ALA A 255 -30.90 3.70 -40.67
C ALA A 255 -31.32 4.08 -42.11
N GLY A 256 -30.56 3.61 -43.11
CA GLY A 256 -30.88 3.70 -44.53
C GLY A 256 -30.91 2.32 -45.15
#